data_AF-A0A6L7S687-F1
#
_entry.id   AF-A0A6L7S687-F1
#
_cell.length_a   1.000
_cell.length_b   1.000
_cell.length_c   1.000
_cell.angle_alpha   90.00
_cell.angle_beta   90.00
_cell.angle_gamma   90.00
#
_symmetry.space_group_name_H-M   'P 1'
#
loop_
_entity.id
_entity.type
_entity.pdbx_description
1 polymer ?
#
loop_
_entity_poly.entity_id
_entity_poly.type
_entity_poly.pdbx_seq_one_letter_code
_entity_poly.pdbx_strand_id
1 'polypeptide(L)'
;MAQVGDRIPSAALLHKAGDAVTEVDISECVAGRRVVLFGLPGAYTSTCDTAHLPSFVRTAEAFRAKGIDEIICVAANDVLVMEHWGQASGAETAGIMMLADWNSELAKGL
;
A
#
# COMPACT_ATOMS: atom_id res chain seq x y z
N MET A 1 -7.93 -9.92 14.00
CA MET A 1 -8.97 -9.53 13.02
C MET A 1 -9.59 -8.23 13.47
N ALA A 2 -9.15 -7.16 12.82
CA ALA A 2 -9.48 -5.78 13.10
C ALA A 2 -10.96 -5.52 12.83
N GLN A 3 -11.49 -4.55 13.56
CA GLN A 3 -12.88 -4.13 13.50
C GLN A 3 -12.96 -2.63 13.21
N VAL A 4 -14.12 -2.20 12.73
CA VAL A 4 -14.39 -0.78 12.54
C VAL A 4 -14.31 -0.07 13.89
N GLY A 5 -13.47 0.97 13.95
CA GLY A 5 -13.18 1.71 15.17
C GLY A 5 -11.84 1.35 15.81
N ASP A 6 -11.22 0.23 15.42
CA ASP A 6 -9.88 -0.12 15.87
C ASP A 6 -8.84 0.83 15.28
N ARG A 7 -7.74 1.01 16.01
CA ARG A 7 -6.56 1.70 15.51
C ARG A 7 -5.74 0.72 14.66
N ILE A 8 -5.19 1.22 13.56
CA ILE A 8 -4.13 0.52 12.82
C ILE A 8 -2.98 0.21 13.80
N PRO A 9 -2.51 -1.04 13.88
CA PRO A 9 -1.34 -1.38 14.68
C PRO A 9 -0.09 -0.72 14.10
N SER A 10 0.89 -0.43 14.94
CA SER A 10 2.25 -0.11 14.48
C SER A 10 2.85 -1.37 13.85
N ALA A 11 3.50 -1.19 12.70
CA ALA A 11 4.21 -2.23 11.97
C ALA A 11 5.23 -1.57 11.05
N ALA A 12 6.45 -2.10 11.03
CA ALA A 12 7.54 -1.60 10.20
C ALA A 12 7.47 -2.18 8.79
N LEU A 13 7.13 -1.34 7.82
CA LEU A 13 7.07 -1.69 6.40
C LEU A 13 8.24 -1.07 5.65
N LEU A 14 8.55 -1.58 4.47
CA LEU A 14 9.60 -1.01 3.62
C LEU A 14 8.98 -0.31 2.41
N HIS A 15 9.50 0.87 2.09
CA HIS A 15 9.20 1.62 0.88
C HIS A 15 10.49 1.84 0.09
N LYS A 16 10.44 1.71 -1.23
CA LYS A 16 11.55 2.09 -2.10
C LYS A 16 11.09 3.15 -3.10
N ALA A 17 11.84 4.24 -3.16
CA ALA A 17 11.62 5.33 -4.11
C ALA A 17 12.96 5.72 -4.72
N GLY A 18 13.13 5.52 -6.03
CA GLY A 18 14.43 5.65 -6.67
C GLY A 18 15.44 4.74 -5.96
N ASP A 19 16.63 5.24 -5.62
CA ASP A 19 17.68 4.44 -4.96
C ASP A 19 17.52 4.29 -3.44
N ALA A 20 16.56 4.99 -2.82
CA ALA A 20 16.37 4.96 -1.37
C ALA A 20 15.40 3.86 -0.97
N VAL A 21 15.80 3.04 0.01
CA VAL A 21 14.92 2.15 0.78
C VAL A 21 14.72 2.77 2.15
N THR A 22 13.47 2.91 2.58
CA THR A 22 13.10 3.54 3.86
C THR A 22 12.16 2.61 4.62
N GLU A 23 12.42 2.46 5.91
CA GLU A 23 11.49 1.84 6.83
C GLU A 23 10.43 2.87 7.24
N VAL A 24 9.16 2.47 7.19
CA VAL A 24 8.02 3.32 7.53
C VAL A 24 7.13 2.60 8.55
N ASP A 25 6.74 3.29 9.61
CA ASP A 25 5.68 2.80 10.49
C ASP A 25 4.32 3.17 9.87
N ILE A 26 3.51 2.15 9.58
CA ILE A 26 2.18 2.37 8.98
C ILE A 26 1.26 3.21 9.87
N SER A 27 1.39 3.10 11.19
CA SER A 27 0.56 3.85 12.13
C SER A 27 0.85 5.35 12.07
N GLU A 28 2.10 5.73 11.83
CA GLU A 28 2.52 7.11 11.62
C GLU A 28 2.08 7.62 10.24
N CYS A 29 2.17 6.76 9.22
CA CYS A 29 1.77 7.10 7.85
C CYS A 29 0.29 7.46 7.72
N VAL A 30 -0.58 6.88 8.56
CA VAL A 30 -2.03 7.15 8.56
C VAL A 30 -2.47 8.15 9.62
N ALA A 31 -1.61 8.53 10.57
CA ALA A 31 -1.98 9.39 11.69
C ALA A 31 -2.44 10.78 11.21
N GLY A 32 -3.64 11.19 11.64
CA GLY A 32 -4.21 12.50 11.30
C GLY A 32 -4.61 12.68 9.83
N ARG A 33 -4.58 11.61 9.03
CA ARG A 33 -4.87 11.62 7.59
C ARG A 33 -6.06 10.73 7.27
N ARG A 34 -6.72 10.99 6.14
CA ARG A 34 -7.72 10.11 5.55
C ARG A 34 -7.04 9.24 4.51
N VAL A 35 -6.74 7.99 4.88
CA VAL A 35 -5.97 7.06 4.05
C VAL A 35 -6.86 5.93 3.55
N VAL A 36 -6.70 5.56 2.29
CA VAL A 36 -7.18 4.28 1.75
C VAL A 36 -6.01 3.31 1.79
N LEU A 37 -6.11 2.31 2.68
CA LEU A 37 -5.15 1.22 2.78
C LEU A 37 -5.80 -0.05 2.24
N PHE A 38 -5.15 -0.71 1.28
CA PHE A 38 -5.60 -2.01 0.78
C PHE A 38 -4.44 -3.01 0.75
N GLY A 39 -4.72 -4.20 1.28
CA GLY A 39 -3.81 -5.33 1.29
C GLY A 39 -4.19 -6.37 0.24
N LEU A 40 -3.21 -7.11 -0.27
CA LEU A 40 -3.43 -8.20 -1.21
C LEU A 40 -2.40 -9.33 -1.04
N PRO A 41 -2.69 -10.56 -1.52
CA PRO A 41 -1.80 -11.70 -1.33
C PRO A 41 -0.38 -11.53 -1.89
N GLY A 42 -0.23 -10.91 -3.07
CA GLY A 42 1.10 -10.68 -3.64
C GLY A 42 1.10 -10.00 -5.00
N ALA A 43 2.17 -9.28 -5.28
CA ALA A 43 2.49 -8.67 -6.58
C ALA A 43 2.51 -9.71 -7.71
N TYR A 44 2.12 -9.29 -8.92
CA TYR A 44 2.09 -10.13 -10.13
C TYR A 44 1.17 -11.38 -10.07
N THR A 45 0.33 -11.52 -9.05
CA THR A 45 -0.63 -12.63 -8.96
C THR A 45 -1.95 -12.29 -9.65
N SER A 46 -2.59 -13.28 -10.28
CA SER A 46 -3.77 -13.17 -11.17
C SER A 46 -4.67 -11.94 -10.94
N THR A 47 -5.59 -11.98 -9.96
CA THR A 47 -6.56 -10.90 -9.74
C THR A 47 -5.90 -9.63 -9.18
N CYS A 48 -4.81 -9.76 -8.42
CA CYS A 48 -4.09 -8.63 -7.85
C CYS A 48 -3.54 -7.71 -8.94
N ASP A 49 -2.93 -8.34 -9.96
CA ASP A 49 -2.29 -7.69 -11.10
C ASP A 49 -3.28 -7.23 -12.16
N THR A 50 -4.31 -8.03 -12.45
CA THR A 50 -5.23 -7.74 -13.56
C THR A 50 -6.41 -6.83 -13.18
N ALA A 51 -6.80 -6.79 -11.90
CA ALA A 51 -8.02 -6.10 -11.48
C ALA A 51 -7.87 -5.26 -10.21
N HIS A 52 -7.29 -5.81 -9.14
CA HIS A 52 -7.31 -5.17 -7.82
C HIS A 52 -6.51 -3.87 -7.80
N LEU A 53 -5.18 -3.93 -7.99
CA LEU A 53 -4.34 -2.72 -8.05
C LEU A 53 -4.75 -1.79 -9.21
N PRO A 54 -4.99 -2.28 -10.45
CA PRO A 54 -5.45 -1.42 -11.54
C PRO A 54 -6.75 -0.67 -11.27
N SER A 55 -7.65 -1.20 -10.43
CA SER A 55 -8.87 -0.49 -10.05
C SER A 55 -8.59 0.77 -9.23
N PHE A 56 -7.61 0.73 -8.32
CA PHE A 56 -7.15 1.89 -7.57
C PHE A 56 -6.42 2.89 -8.47
N VAL A 57 -5.57 2.41 -9.39
CA VAL A 57 -4.90 3.26 -10.38
C VAL A 57 -5.91 4.10 -11.17
N ARG A 58 -6.97 3.48 -11.69
CA ARG A 58 -8.02 4.17 -12.46
C ARG A 58 -8.87 5.14 -11.63
N THR A 59 -8.93 4.96 -10.32
CA THR A 59 -9.83 5.70 -9.42
C THR A 59 -9.12 6.62 -8.45
N ALA A 60 -7.79 6.71 -8.52
CA ALA A 60 -6.97 7.49 -7.58
C ALA A 60 -7.42 8.96 -7.48
N GLU A 61 -7.69 9.61 -8.62
CA GLU A 61 -8.21 10.98 -8.65
C GLU A 61 -9.60 11.12 -8.01
N ALA A 62 -10.46 10.12 -8.17
CA ALA A 62 -11.78 10.12 -7.55
C ALA A 62 -11.71 9.97 -6.02
N PHE A 63 -10.71 9.24 -5.50
CA PHE A 63 -10.43 9.20 -4.07
C PHE A 63 -9.92 10.55 -3.57
N ARG A 64 -8.95 11.16 -4.26
CA ARG A 64 -8.41 12.50 -3.92
C ARG A 64 -9.50 13.56 -3.91
N ALA A 65 -10.39 13.56 -4.91
CA ALA A 65 -11.54 14.46 -4.96
C ALA A 65 -12.51 14.31 -3.77
N LYS A 66 -12.51 13.17 -3.08
CA LYS A 66 -13.28 12.93 -1.84
C LYS A 66 -12.52 13.28 -0.57
N GLY A 67 -11.34 13.89 -0.69
CA GLY A 67 -10.47 14.28 0.42
C GLY A 67 -9.75 13.09 1.05
N ILE A 68 -9.33 12.11 0.25
CA ILE A 68 -8.36 11.09 0.66
C ILE A 68 -6.96 11.65 0.43
N ASP A 69 -6.13 11.61 1.47
CA ASP A 69 -4.78 12.16 1.49
C ASP A 69 -3.74 11.16 0.95
N GLU A 70 -4.02 9.86 1.01
CA GLU A 70 -3.11 8.81 0.57
C GLU A 70 -3.85 7.55 0.10
N ILE A 71 -3.26 6.86 -0.87
CA ILE A 71 -3.65 5.50 -1.23
C ILE A 71 -2.42 4.61 -1.06
N ILE A 72 -2.53 3.59 -0.22
CA ILE A 72 -1.43 2.69 0.13
C ILE A 72 -1.79 1.26 -0.27
N CYS A 73 -0.92 0.62 -1.05
CA CYS A 73 -0.97 -0.79 -1.36
C CYS A 73 0.04 -1.55 -0.50
N VAL A 74 -0.39 -2.61 0.18
CA VAL A 74 0.47 -3.49 1.00
C VAL A 74 0.42 -4.92 0.49
N ALA A 75 1.58 -5.59 0.42
CA ALA A 75 1.65 -7.03 0.18
C ALA A 75 2.85 -7.66 0.90
N ALA A 76 2.78 -8.97 1.13
CA ALA A 76 3.85 -9.77 1.74
C ALA A 76 4.97 -10.13 0.74
N ASN A 77 5.40 -9.15 -0.06
CA ASN A 77 6.54 -9.23 -0.96
C ASN A 77 7.71 -8.42 -0.38
N ASP A 78 8.91 -8.61 -0.91
CA ASP A 78 10.04 -7.72 -0.62
C ASP A 78 9.88 -6.35 -1.31
N VAL A 79 10.67 -5.39 -0.85
CA VAL A 79 10.57 -3.99 -1.29
C VAL A 79 10.95 -3.77 -2.76
N LEU A 80 11.85 -4.60 -3.31
CA LEU A 80 12.25 -4.47 -4.71
C LEU A 80 11.11 -4.92 -5.63
N VAL A 81 10.48 -6.05 -5.30
CA VAL A 81 9.29 -6.52 -6.02
C VAL A 81 8.15 -5.51 -5.95
N MET A 82 7.91 -4.91 -4.79
CA MET A 82 6.84 -3.92 -4.63
C MET A 82 7.08 -2.65 -5.46
N GLU A 83 8.31 -2.15 -5.52
CA GLU A 83 8.66 -0.97 -6.33
C GLU A 83 8.59 -1.29 -7.84
N HIS A 84 9.18 -2.38 -8.30
CA HIS A 84 9.09 -2.77 -9.71
C HIS A 84 7.65 -3.00 -10.16
N TRP A 85 6.81 -3.59 -9.29
CA TRP A 85 5.39 -3.77 -9.58
C TRP A 85 4.63 -2.44 -9.60
N GLY A 86 4.95 -1.54 -8.67
CA GLY A 86 4.43 -0.17 -8.65
C GLY A 86 4.68 0.59 -9.95
N GLN A 87 5.88 0.46 -10.49
CA GLN A 87 6.27 1.04 -11.78
C GLN A 87 5.55 0.36 -12.95
N ALA A 88 5.59 -0.97 -13.01
CA ALA A 88 5.03 -1.73 -14.13
C ALA A 88 3.50 -1.59 -14.25
N SER A 89 2.81 -1.48 -13.11
CA SER A 89 1.35 -1.32 -13.06
C SER A 89 0.87 0.12 -13.25
N GLY A 90 1.78 1.11 -13.22
CA GLY A 90 1.44 2.54 -13.22
C GLY A 90 0.93 3.06 -11.87
N ALA A 91 1.02 2.27 -10.80
CA ALA A 91 0.59 2.67 -9.46
C ALA A 91 1.39 3.85 -8.91
N GLU A 92 2.71 3.86 -9.08
CA GLU A 92 3.55 4.98 -8.66
C GLU A 92 3.18 6.27 -9.39
N THR A 93 2.96 6.19 -10.71
CA THR A 93 2.52 7.35 -11.51
C THR A 93 1.14 7.85 -11.08
N ALA A 94 0.25 6.95 -10.65
CA ALA A 94 -1.04 7.31 -10.08
C ALA A 94 -0.95 7.83 -8.64
N GLY A 95 0.25 7.90 -8.06
CA GLY A 95 0.50 8.36 -6.70
C GLY A 95 -0.03 7.39 -5.63
N ILE A 96 0.07 6.09 -5.88
CA ILE A 96 -0.20 5.04 -4.89
C ILE A 96 1.14 4.65 -4.26
N MET A 97 1.20 4.70 -2.92
CA MET A 97 2.38 4.27 -2.17
C MET A 97 2.41 2.75 -2.07
N MET A 98 3.53 2.13 -2.49
CA MET A 98 3.71 0.69 -2.51
C MET A 98 4.57 0.26 -1.32
N LEU A 99 3.99 -0.40 -0.32
CA LEU A 99 4.68 -0.81 0.89
C LEU A 99 4.84 -2.33 0.98
N ALA A 100 6.05 -2.77 1.30
CA ALA A 100 6.40 -4.16 1.50
C ALA A 100 6.24 -4.56 2.97
N ASP A 101 5.29 -5.47 3.23
CA ASP A 101 5.09 -6.17 4.50
C ASP A 101 5.86 -7.50 4.49
N TRP A 102 7.17 -7.40 4.28
CA TRP A 102 8.07 -8.52 3.97
C TRP A 102 8.09 -9.63 5.03
N ASN A 103 7.76 -9.31 6.29
CA ASN A 103 7.64 -10.24 7.42
C ASN A 103 6.18 -10.56 7.79
N SER A 104 5.21 -9.98 7.07
CA SER A 104 3.77 -10.06 7.30
C SER A 104 3.33 -9.57 8.68
N GLU A 105 4.06 -8.63 9.28
CA GLU A 105 3.77 -8.11 10.61
C GLU A 105 2.43 -7.37 10.62
N LEU A 106 2.20 -6.48 9.65
CA LEU A 106 0.93 -5.75 9.56
C LEU A 106 -0.22 -6.72 9.28
N ALA A 107 -0.06 -7.62 8.30
CA ALA A 107 -1.11 -8.57 7.94
C ALA A 107 -1.52 -9.50 9.09
N LYS A 108 -0.60 -9.87 9.98
CA LYS A 108 -0.90 -10.65 11.20
C LYS A 108 -1.51 -9.82 12.32
N GLY A 109 -1.15 -8.53 12.39
CA GLY A 109 -1.63 -7.58 13.40
C GLY A 109 -3.04 -7.06 13.14
N LEU A 110 -3.53 -7.17 11.89
CA LEU A 110 -4.91 -6.88 11.50
C LEU A 110 -5.81 -8.08 11.81
#